data_AF-A0A537AXN1-F1
#
_entry.id   AF-A0A537AXN1-F1
#
_cell.length_a   1.000
_cell.length_b   1.000
_cell.length_c   1.000
_cell.angle_alpha   90.00
_cell.angle_beta   90.00
_cell.angle_gamma   90.00
#
_symmetry.space_group_name_H-M   'P 1'
#
loop_
_entity.id
_entity.type
_entity.pdbx_description
1 polymer ?
#
loop_
_entity_poly.entity_id
_entity_poly.type
_entity_poly.pdbx_seq_one_letter_code
_entity_poly.pdbx_strand_id
1 'polypeptide(L)'
;MRRRNYFLFVGLRLLFRKGAEHSPPQHLSPSWAARIMSMLRLGAAWSVAGFLAAACGGGDVSNGAGGTSNPTSTVAQTAPFVVSIGGSGTVTSSPTGLQCVGPNSCSQTFPLGTMVTLSAAPATDQTFVGWGGACSGTTADCVIVANAAQNVSANFARGGQMEPLQVTVGGAGSVTSNPPGINCTGSSTCSHSYPRGTVVTLSAAPASGNTFVGWTGACSFAGSAPTCSGPMNAPQSVGATFAAAVQNDSLQVTVGGSGTVTSSPAGINCAGSTGCSQTFANGTRVTLTAAPAAGYAFSGWSGACSGSATTCTVTMNTSTMTVGATFAPVVAYDTLQVALSGTGSVSSTPAGISCTGGSTGCSQTFAAGTSVTLNAVPGTGFAFSGWSGACSGTTASCTVTMSSPSQNVGASFTATGLLAQRIAAVQATGFPRRAALVVADFNLGAVVEQTLLARFDLAMLGLYAGWSQNGLGIQAAAQALKTIKPSILVGNYSILNEAYYNTYPDGRTTKLNAANWWLRDAAGNMVQWSSAYGAWDINISTWAAPDANGQRYPQWAADWFDSQYFAGSSVFDFWYFDNVMVQPRDPPASWKRNGANQNSTDAD
;
A
#
# COMPACT_ATOMS: atom_id res chain seq x y z
N MET A 1 3.48 -49.12 23.08
CA MET A 1 2.35 -48.28 22.63
C MET A 1 2.34 -46.97 23.42
N ARG A 2 1.78 -45.88 22.84
CA ARG A 2 1.14 -44.71 23.50
C ARG A 2 1.87 -43.87 24.60
N ARG A 3 1.88 -42.56 24.33
CA ARG A 3 1.61 -41.38 25.24
C ARG A 3 2.70 -40.80 26.18
N ARG A 4 3.30 -39.70 25.71
CA ARG A 4 3.16 -38.28 26.17
C ARG A 4 2.98 -37.92 27.67
N ASN A 5 3.58 -36.77 28.03
CA ASN A 5 3.43 -35.85 29.19
C ASN A 5 4.63 -35.91 30.19
N TYR A 6 5.08 -34.84 30.86
CA TYR A 6 4.56 -33.47 31.09
C TYR A 6 5.70 -32.44 31.44
N PHE A 7 5.47 -31.12 31.25
CA PHE A 7 6.22 -29.91 31.73
C PHE A 7 7.75 -29.81 31.44
N LEU A 8 8.40 -28.72 30.98
CA LEU A 8 8.27 -27.24 31.04
C LEU A 8 9.21 -26.58 32.08
N PHE A 9 10.10 -25.70 31.63
CA PHE A 9 10.50 -24.47 32.36
C PHE A 9 11.05 -23.39 31.41
N VAL A 10 11.09 -22.13 31.89
CA VAL A 10 11.49 -20.92 31.15
C VAL A 10 12.84 -20.40 31.65
N GLY A 11 13.67 -19.85 30.74
CA GLY A 11 14.87 -19.09 31.12
C GLY A 11 15.53 -18.37 29.93
N LEU A 12 15.42 -17.04 29.86
CA LEU A 12 16.15 -16.22 28.91
C LEU A 12 16.51 -14.84 29.51
N ARG A 13 17.78 -14.63 29.83
CA ARG A 13 18.39 -13.32 30.11
C ARG A 13 19.91 -13.36 29.87
N LEU A 14 20.40 -12.43 29.03
CA LEU A 14 21.53 -11.50 29.29
C LEU A 14 22.94 -12.11 29.60
N LEU A 15 24.10 -11.56 29.18
CA LEU A 15 24.47 -10.18 28.79
C LEU A 15 25.90 -10.11 28.17
N PHE A 16 26.29 -8.94 27.60
CA PHE A 16 27.68 -8.46 27.32
C PHE A 16 28.50 -9.20 26.23
N ARG A 17 29.60 -8.68 25.62
CA ARG A 17 30.43 -7.41 25.58
C ARG A 17 31.25 -7.46 24.25
N LYS A 18 32.00 -6.50 23.67
CA LYS A 18 32.28 -5.02 23.68
C LYS A 18 33.00 -4.78 22.32
N GLY A 19 33.00 -3.69 21.55
CA GLY A 19 32.51 -2.30 21.69
C GLY A 19 33.68 -1.30 21.76
N ALA A 20 33.82 -0.38 20.79
CA ALA A 20 34.75 0.76 20.76
C ALA A 20 34.43 1.69 19.56
N GLU A 21 34.80 2.97 19.45
CA GLU A 21 34.88 4.16 20.37
C GLU A 21 35.53 5.31 19.54
N HIS A 22 35.23 6.63 19.63
CA HIS A 22 34.23 7.40 20.40
C HIS A 22 34.10 8.86 19.84
N SER A 23 32.89 9.46 19.80
CA SER A 23 32.62 10.94 19.87
C SER A 23 32.93 11.85 18.65
N PRO A 24 32.49 13.15 18.61
CA PRO A 24 31.50 13.89 19.44
C PRO A 24 30.38 14.63 18.65
N PRO A 25 29.32 15.18 19.31
CA PRO A 25 28.34 16.10 18.70
C PRO A 25 28.28 17.51 19.36
N GLN A 26 28.46 18.57 18.57
CA GLN A 26 28.24 20.00 18.89
C GLN A 26 27.99 20.78 17.56
N HIS A 27 27.30 21.92 17.47
CA HIS A 27 26.56 22.72 18.46
C HIS A 27 25.55 23.69 17.78
N LEU A 28 24.62 24.23 18.58
CA LEU A 28 24.00 25.56 18.51
C LEU A 28 23.15 26.01 17.29
N SER A 29 22.11 26.78 17.62
CA SER A 29 21.42 27.72 16.75
C SER A 29 22.00 29.14 16.90
N PRO A 30 21.77 30.02 15.92
CA PRO A 30 21.70 31.47 16.14
C PRO A 30 20.27 32.01 15.93
N SER A 31 19.99 33.19 16.46
CA SER A 31 18.71 33.91 16.25
C SER A 31 18.92 35.43 16.34
N TRP A 32 17.86 36.20 16.01
CA TRP A 32 17.73 37.67 16.13
C TRP A 32 18.40 38.58 15.07
N ALA A 33 17.62 38.93 14.04
CA ALA A 33 17.15 40.31 13.72
C ALA A 33 16.17 40.22 12.52
N ALA A 34 15.04 40.95 12.42
CA ALA A 34 14.36 41.94 13.27
C ALA A 34 12.86 41.52 13.42
N ARG A 35 12.13 41.80 14.52
CA ARG A 35 11.34 43.04 14.80
C ARG A 35 10.64 43.60 13.54
N ILE A 36 9.31 43.76 13.51
CA ILE A 36 8.50 44.67 14.35
C ILE A 36 7.15 44.06 14.80
N MET A 37 6.56 44.62 15.87
CA MET A 37 5.24 44.25 16.46
C MET A 37 4.05 44.84 15.65
N SER A 38 2.78 44.41 15.76
CA SER A 38 2.00 44.37 17.01
C SER A 38 0.64 43.66 16.89
N MET A 39 0.13 43.16 18.03
CA MET A 39 -1.30 42.97 18.30
C MET A 39 -1.71 43.86 19.47
N LEU A 40 -2.91 44.45 19.46
CA LEU A 40 -3.57 44.95 20.69
C LEU A 40 -5.10 45.17 20.51
N ARG A 41 -5.89 44.32 21.19
CA ARG A 41 -7.26 44.51 21.72
C ARG A 41 -8.42 45.02 20.84
N LEU A 42 -9.41 44.14 20.69
CA LEU A 42 -10.81 44.29 21.14
C LEU A 42 -11.49 45.67 21.06
N GLY A 43 -12.52 45.80 20.21
CA GLY A 43 -13.52 46.85 20.32
C GLY A 43 -14.62 46.82 19.25
N ALA A 44 -15.89 46.89 19.70
CA ALA A 44 -17.11 47.29 18.98
C ALA A 44 -17.63 46.49 17.74
N ALA A 45 -18.86 45.99 17.91
CA ALA A 45 -20.00 46.01 16.97
C ALA A 45 -19.83 45.68 15.46
N TRP A 46 -20.49 44.60 15.02
CA TRP A 46 -21.01 44.44 13.66
C TRP A 46 -22.46 44.92 13.59
N SER A 47 -22.83 45.78 12.64
CA SER A 47 -24.23 46.03 12.26
C SER A 47 -24.34 46.78 10.92
N VAL A 48 -25.37 46.44 10.14
CA VAL A 48 -25.85 47.06 8.88
C VAL A 48 -24.87 47.05 7.70
N ALA A 49 -25.22 46.27 6.66
CA ALA A 49 -24.69 46.43 5.31
C ALA A 49 -25.61 47.35 4.48
N GLY A 50 -25.03 48.29 3.74
CA GLY A 50 -25.72 49.12 2.73
C GLY A 50 -25.62 48.50 1.34
N PHE A 51 -26.66 48.63 0.52
CA PHE A 51 -26.78 47.96 -0.78
C PHE A 51 -26.23 48.79 -1.96
N LEU A 52 -25.87 48.07 -3.04
CA LEU A 52 -25.72 48.58 -4.41
C LEU A 52 -27.06 49.13 -4.95
N ALA A 53 -27.15 49.92 -6.03
CA ALA A 53 -26.21 50.77 -6.79
C ALA A 53 -27.01 51.49 -7.91
N ALA A 54 -26.44 52.52 -8.55
CA ALA A 54 -26.81 52.97 -9.91
C ALA A 54 -25.68 53.82 -10.53
N ALA A 55 -25.59 53.89 -11.86
CA ALA A 55 -24.53 54.63 -12.56
C ALA A 55 -25.01 55.26 -13.89
N CYS A 56 -24.44 56.44 -14.21
CA CYS A 56 -24.22 57.14 -15.51
C CYS A 56 -23.52 58.47 -15.13
N GLY A 57 -22.58 59.09 -15.86
CA GLY A 57 -22.19 58.98 -17.28
C GLY A 57 -22.89 60.07 -18.11
N GLY A 58 -22.22 61.04 -18.75
CA GLY A 58 -20.80 61.44 -18.79
C GLY A 58 -20.53 62.46 -19.93
N GLY A 59 -19.33 63.06 -20.01
CA GLY A 59 -18.82 63.78 -21.20
C GLY A 59 -18.66 65.30 -21.10
N ASP A 60 -17.51 65.82 -21.59
CA ASP A 60 -17.15 67.23 -21.70
C ASP A 60 -17.38 67.82 -23.11
N VAL A 61 -17.77 69.11 -23.21
CA VAL A 61 -17.35 70.05 -24.28
C VAL A 61 -17.25 71.48 -23.68
N SER A 62 -16.45 72.37 -24.27
CA SER A 62 -16.00 73.65 -23.72
C SER A 62 -16.65 74.92 -24.31
N ASN A 63 -16.39 76.06 -23.64
CA ASN A 63 -16.52 77.47 -24.07
C ASN A 63 -17.93 78.10 -24.22
N GLY A 64 -18.10 79.34 -23.73
CA GLY A 64 -19.19 80.24 -24.14
C GLY A 64 -19.74 81.15 -23.03
N ALA A 65 -19.28 82.41 -22.97
CA ALA A 65 -19.59 83.39 -21.93
C ALA A 65 -21.09 83.73 -21.70
N GLY A 66 -21.48 83.76 -20.43
CA GLY A 66 -22.23 84.85 -19.78
C GLY A 66 -23.67 85.18 -20.20
N GLY A 67 -24.64 84.95 -19.29
CA GLY A 67 -25.94 85.65 -19.35
C GLY A 67 -27.07 85.00 -18.55
N THR A 68 -27.50 85.67 -17.47
CA THR A 68 -28.76 85.45 -16.71
C THR A 68 -28.99 84.09 -16.02
N SER A 69 -29.59 84.13 -14.82
CA SER A 69 -29.90 82.95 -14.01
C SER A 69 -31.26 82.34 -14.38
N ASN A 70 -31.27 81.09 -14.85
CA ASN A 70 -32.46 80.28 -15.01
C ASN A 70 -32.49 79.20 -13.91
N PRO A 71 -33.54 79.07 -13.08
CA PRO A 71 -33.58 78.05 -12.03
C PRO A 71 -33.57 76.63 -12.62
N THR A 72 -32.67 75.78 -12.12
CA THR A 72 -32.59 74.38 -12.51
C THR A 72 -33.86 73.63 -12.10
N SER A 73 -34.62 73.12 -13.07
CA SER A 73 -35.80 72.30 -12.81
C SER A 73 -35.39 70.93 -12.26
N THR A 74 -35.35 70.81 -10.93
CA THR A 74 -35.14 69.54 -10.24
C THR A 74 -36.37 68.65 -10.44
N VAL A 75 -36.24 67.60 -11.26
CA VAL A 75 -37.28 66.57 -11.35
C VAL A 75 -37.39 65.87 -9.99
N ALA A 76 -38.44 66.19 -9.25
CA ALA A 76 -38.69 65.59 -7.95
C ALA A 76 -38.92 64.08 -8.13
N GLN A 77 -38.07 63.26 -7.52
CA GLN A 77 -38.28 61.81 -7.50
C GLN A 77 -39.59 61.50 -6.74
N THR A 78 -40.35 60.53 -7.22
CA THR A 78 -41.63 60.15 -6.64
C THR A 78 -41.71 58.64 -6.37
N ALA A 79 -42.44 58.28 -5.32
CA ALA A 79 -42.82 56.91 -5.00
C ALA A 79 -44.25 56.65 -5.52
N PRO A 80 -44.49 55.56 -6.29
CA PRO A 80 -45.84 55.12 -6.61
C PRO A 80 -46.50 54.43 -5.42
N PHE A 81 -47.74 54.78 -5.16
CA PHE A 81 -48.66 54.11 -4.23
C PHE A 81 -49.71 53.39 -5.07
N VAL A 82 -49.94 52.11 -4.78
CA VAL A 82 -51.08 51.32 -5.30
C VAL A 82 -51.97 50.97 -4.12
N VAL A 83 -53.24 51.35 -4.16
CA VAL A 83 -54.22 50.99 -3.13
C VAL A 83 -55.27 50.07 -3.74
N SER A 84 -55.40 48.86 -3.19
CA SER A 84 -56.41 47.86 -3.59
C SER A 84 -57.53 47.82 -2.56
N ILE A 85 -58.76 48.14 -2.97
CA ILE A 85 -59.90 48.16 -2.05
C ILE A 85 -60.68 46.84 -2.12
N GLY A 86 -60.75 46.13 -0.99
CA GLY A 86 -61.68 45.03 -0.77
C GLY A 86 -63.03 45.53 -0.28
N GLY A 87 -64.13 45.06 -0.88
CA GLY A 87 -65.48 45.48 -0.51
C GLY A 87 -65.83 46.90 -0.98
N SER A 88 -66.83 47.52 -0.33
CA SER A 88 -67.39 48.81 -0.75
C SER A 88 -67.02 49.94 0.23
N GLY A 89 -66.33 50.95 -0.27
CA GLY A 89 -65.90 52.11 0.52
C GLY A 89 -64.93 52.97 -0.29
N THR A 90 -64.48 54.07 0.29
CA THR A 90 -63.54 54.98 -0.35
C THR A 90 -62.26 55.13 0.44
N VAL A 91 -61.14 55.27 -0.26
CA VAL A 91 -59.85 55.70 0.32
C VAL A 91 -59.45 57.02 -0.30
N THR A 92 -59.03 57.96 0.53
CA THR A 92 -58.46 59.25 0.13
C THR A 92 -57.06 59.44 0.71
N SER A 93 -56.32 60.44 0.21
CA SER A 93 -55.03 60.82 0.78
C SER A 93 -54.96 62.28 1.23
N SER A 94 -54.10 62.54 2.22
CA SER A 94 -53.54 63.85 2.54
C SER A 94 -52.00 63.75 2.53
N PRO A 95 -51.27 64.49 1.67
CA PRO A 95 -51.75 65.42 0.65
C PRO A 95 -52.70 64.79 -0.37
N THR A 96 -53.61 65.60 -0.93
CA THR A 96 -54.63 65.14 -1.89
C THR A 96 -54.00 64.62 -3.17
N GLY A 97 -54.36 63.40 -3.58
CA GLY A 97 -53.87 62.77 -4.80
C GLY A 97 -54.49 61.39 -5.06
N LEU A 98 -54.76 60.61 -4.02
CA LEU A 98 -55.57 59.38 -4.11
C LEU A 98 -57.05 59.69 -3.81
N GLN A 99 -57.93 59.17 -4.67
CA GLN A 99 -59.37 59.07 -4.48
C GLN A 99 -59.79 57.75 -5.13
N CYS A 100 -60.09 56.75 -4.30
CA CYS A 100 -60.21 55.36 -4.72
C CYS A 100 -61.53 54.79 -4.22
N VAL A 101 -62.26 54.06 -5.07
CA VAL A 101 -63.60 53.54 -4.76
C VAL A 101 -63.64 52.02 -4.95
N GLY A 102 -63.98 51.31 -3.88
CA GLY A 102 -64.10 49.86 -3.86
C GLY A 102 -65.22 49.32 -4.77
N PRO A 103 -65.09 48.11 -5.33
CA PRO A 103 -64.03 47.11 -5.06
C PRO A 103 -62.89 47.14 -6.10
N ASN A 104 -62.37 48.33 -6.43
CA ASN A 104 -61.31 48.51 -7.42
C ASN A 104 -59.95 48.82 -6.77
N SER A 105 -58.86 48.69 -7.55
CA SER A 105 -57.57 49.28 -7.23
C SER A 105 -57.37 50.63 -7.92
N CYS A 106 -56.48 51.44 -7.36
CA CYS A 106 -56.07 52.75 -7.88
C CYS A 106 -54.56 52.92 -7.68
N SER A 107 -53.97 53.94 -8.32
CA SER A 107 -52.57 54.32 -8.04
C SER A 107 -52.32 55.81 -8.23
N GLN A 108 -51.30 56.33 -7.54
CA GLN A 108 -50.84 57.72 -7.60
C GLN A 108 -49.36 57.80 -7.19
N THR A 109 -48.62 58.78 -7.69
CA THR A 109 -47.23 59.06 -7.26
C THR A 109 -47.16 60.25 -6.29
N PHE A 110 -46.33 60.14 -5.25
CA PHE A 110 -46.05 61.22 -4.28
C PHE A 110 -44.53 61.51 -4.20
N PRO A 111 -44.08 62.76 -3.99
CA PRO A 111 -42.65 63.09 -3.88
C PRO A 111 -41.96 62.31 -2.75
N LEU A 112 -40.71 61.89 -2.98
CA LEU A 112 -39.97 61.10 -1.99
C LEU A 112 -39.81 61.85 -0.65
N GLY A 113 -40.03 61.14 0.45
CA GLY A 113 -40.02 61.67 1.82
C GLY A 113 -41.35 62.28 2.28
N THR A 114 -42.36 62.43 1.42
CA THR A 114 -43.69 62.94 1.81
C THR A 114 -44.36 61.99 2.80
N MET A 115 -44.86 62.51 3.92
CA MET A 115 -45.82 61.77 4.75
C MET A 115 -47.20 61.82 4.10
N VAL A 116 -47.75 60.65 3.77
CA VAL A 116 -49.06 60.48 3.15
C VAL A 116 -49.97 59.79 4.16
N THR A 117 -50.96 60.51 4.67
CA THR A 117 -52.07 59.93 5.42
C THR A 117 -53.08 59.37 4.42
N LEU A 118 -53.41 58.08 4.53
CA LEU A 118 -54.54 57.46 3.83
C LEU A 118 -55.72 57.36 4.80
N SER A 119 -56.89 57.82 4.37
CA SER A 119 -58.13 57.84 5.16
C SER A 119 -59.19 56.98 4.48
N ALA A 120 -59.77 56.03 5.23
CA ALA A 120 -60.76 55.08 4.75
C ALA A 120 -62.17 55.39 5.28
N ALA A 121 -63.13 55.55 4.37
CA ALA A 121 -64.54 55.77 4.70
C ALA A 121 -65.41 54.61 4.14
N PRO A 122 -66.11 53.82 4.98
CA PRO A 122 -66.97 52.75 4.50
C PRO A 122 -68.18 53.28 3.73
N ALA A 123 -68.66 52.53 2.74
CA ALA A 123 -69.95 52.78 2.13
C ALA A 123 -71.11 52.43 3.08
N THR A 124 -72.31 52.92 2.81
CA THR A 124 -73.53 52.51 3.53
C THR A 124 -73.68 50.99 3.51
N ASP A 125 -74.03 50.40 4.65
CA ASP A 125 -74.03 48.96 4.96
C ASP A 125 -72.68 48.29 5.30
N GLN A 126 -71.56 49.03 5.19
CA GLN A 126 -70.21 48.51 5.44
C GLN A 126 -69.58 49.09 6.71
N THR A 127 -68.57 48.41 7.22
CA THR A 127 -67.62 48.86 8.24
C THR A 127 -66.20 48.73 7.69
N PHE A 128 -65.32 49.67 8.02
CA PHE A 128 -63.90 49.51 7.73
C PHE A 128 -63.31 48.42 8.64
N VAL A 129 -62.67 47.41 8.04
CA VAL A 129 -62.11 46.24 8.73
C VAL A 129 -60.65 46.46 9.10
N GLY A 130 -59.88 47.12 8.22
CA GLY A 130 -58.47 47.40 8.45
C GLY A 130 -57.63 47.43 7.18
N TRP A 131 -56.39 47.90 7.36
CA TRP A 131 -55.39 48.02 6.33
C TRP A 131 -54.48 46.79 6.22
N GLY A 132 -53.87 46.60 5.05
CA GLY A 132 -52.76 45.68 4.82
C GLY A 132 -51.70 46.25 3.85
N GLY A 133 -50.61 45.51 3.68
CA GLY A 133 -49.46 45.94 2.87
C GLY A 133 -48.58 46.94 3.61
N ALA A 134 -48.32 48.10 3.00
CA ALA A 134 -47.55 49.20 3.62
C ALA A 134 -48.31 49.93 4.75
N CYS A 135 -49.64 49.76 4.83
CA CYS A 135 -50.43 50.12 6.01
C CYS A 135 -50.79 48.88 6.83
N SER A 136 -51.08 49.08 8.11
CA SER A 136 -51.63 48.05 8.99
C SER A 136 -52.51 48.67 10.08
N GLY A 137 -53.32 47.85 10.75
CA GLY A 137 -54.22 48.29 11.82
C GLY A 137 -55.65 48.60 11.36
N THR A 138 -56.51 48.89 12.32
CA THR A 138 -57.97 49.02 12.15
C THR A 138 -58.46 50.48 12.25
N THR A 139 -57.57 51.44 12.45
CA THR A 139 -57.89 52.87 12.44
C THR A 139 -58.23 53.34 11.03
N ALA A 140 -59.27 54.17 10.91
CA ALA A 140 -59.70 54.73 9.63
C ALA A 140 -58.58 55.49 8.91
N ASP A 141 -57.64 56.07 9.66
CA ASP A 141 -56.42 56.69 9.13
C ASP A 141 -55.20 55.77 9.29
N CYS A 142 -54.29 55.83 8.31
CA CYS A 142 -52.94 55.25 8.34
C CYS A 142 -51.95 56.26 7.73
N VAL A 143 -50.72 56.36 8.25
CA VAL A 143 -49.68 57.26 7.72
C VAL A 143 -48.49 56.46 7.19
N ILE A 144 -48.11 56.70 5.93
CA ILE A 144 -46.93 56.10 5.28
C ILE A 144 -45.97 57.22 4.84
N VAL A 145 -44.65 56.99 4.98
CA VAL A 145 -43.64 57.84 4.33
C VAL A 145 -43.40 57.32 2.90
N ALA A 146 -43.56 58.18 1.90
CA ALA A 146 -43.30 57.91 0.50
C ALA A 146 -41.79 57.72 0.23
N ASN A 147 -41.22 56.57 0.59
CA ASN A 147 -39.77 56.29 0.49
C ASN A 147 -39.39 55.29 -0.62
N ALA A 148 -40.36 54.48 -1.07
CA ALA A 148 -40.25 53.46 -2.11
C ALA A 148 -41.65 53.19 -2.69
N ALA A 149 -41.80 52.27 -3.64
CA ALA A 149 -43.12 51.83 -4.11
C ALA A 149 -43.94 51.20 -2.97
N GLN A 150 -45.14 51.72 -2.72
CA GLN A 150 -46.03 51.27 -1.64
C GLN A 150 -47.21 50.49 -2.22
N ASN A 151 -47.44 49.27 -1.76
CA ASN A 151 -48.67 48.52 -2.04
C ASN A 151 -49.51 48.48 -0.76
N VAL A 152 -50.74 48.97 -0.81
CA VAL A 152 -51.68 49.03 0.32
C VAL A 152 -52.95 48.28 -0.03
N SER A 153 -53.55 47.59 0.93
CA SER A 153 -54.94 47.15 0.84
C SER A 153 -55.79 47.82 1.91
N ALA A 154 -57.04 48.13 1.56
CA ALA A 154 -58.03 48.70 2.46
C ALA A 154 -59.30 47.85 2.37
N ASN A 155 -59.74 47.28 3.49
CA ASN A 155 -60.81 46.30 3.49
C ASN A 155 -62.06 46.86 4.16
N PHE A 156 -63.18 46.84 3.45
CA PHE A 156 -64.51 47.16 3.93
C PHE A 156 -65.39 45.92 3.87
N ALA A 157 -66.28 45.75 4.83
CA ALA A 157 -67.16 44.58 4.90
C ALA A 157 -68.51 44.90 5.53
N ARG A 158 -69.56 44.16 5.15
CA ARG A 158 -70.86 44.24 5.83
C ARG A 158 -70.76 43.77 7.27
N GLY A 159 -71.17 44.63 8.19
CA GLY A 159 -71.15 44.33 9.62
C GLY A 159 -71.92 43.06 9.95
N GLY A 160 -71.27 42.10 10.62
CA GLY A 160 -71.88 40.85 11.09
C GLY A 160 -71.63 39.59 10.25
N GLN A 161 -70.98 39.68 9.08
CA GLN A 161 -70.56 38.50 8.31
C GLN A 161 -69.17 38.03 8.75
N MET A 162 -69.11 36.89 9.46
CA MET A 162 -67.89 36.30 10.00
C MET A 162 -67.56 34.99 9.27
N GLU A 163 -66.42 34.94 8.59
CA GLU A 163 -65.97 33.80 7.79
C GLU A 163 -65.03 32.91 8.63
N PRO A 164 -65.32 31.60 8.81
CA PRO A 164 -64.49 30.71 9.60
C PRO A 164 -63.23 30.27 8.85
N LEU A 165 -62.07 30.44 9.48
CA LEU A 165 -60.80 29.84 9.11
C LEU A 165 -60.52 28.63 10.01
N GLN A 166 -60.30 27.46 9.42
CA GLN A 166 -59.82 26.27 10.09
C GLN A 166 -58.35 26.02 9.71
N VAL A 167 -57.49 25.78 10.69
CA VAL A 167 -56.09 25.40 10.48
C VAL A 167 -55.82 24.05 11.14
N THR A 168 -55.25 23.12 10.38
CA THR A 168 -54.86 21.78 10.85
C THR A 168 -53.36 21.61 10.73
N VAL A 169 -52.69 21.33 11.84
CA VAL A 169 -51.26 21.05 11.90
C VAL A 169 -51.04 19.52 11.92
N GLY A 170 -50.28 19.02 10.95
CA GLY A 170 -49.78 17.65 10.93
C GLY A 170 -48.31 17.62 11.35
N GLY A 171 -47.96 16.78 12.32
CA GLY A 171 -46.58 16.66 12.83
C GLY A 171 -46.25 17.66 13.95
N ALA A 172 -44.95 17.89 14.18
CA ALA A 172 -44.46 18.69 15.29
C ALA A 172 -44.03 20.11 14.85
N GLY A 173 -44.94 21.07 15.03
CA GLY A 173 -44.72 22.50 14.85
C GLY A 173 -45.88 23.32 15.42
N SER A 174 -45.97 24.58 15.04
CA SER A 174 -47.10 25.45 15.35
C SER A 174 -47.46 26.37 14.17
N VAL A 175 -48.68 26.88 14.17
CA VAL A 175 -49.15 27.90 13.23
C VAL A 175 -49.87 29.02 14.00
N THR A 176 -49.46 30.26 13.74
CA THR A 176 -50.08 31.48 14.29
C THR A 176 -50.61 32.38 13.17
N SER A 177 -51.48 33.34 13.50
CA SER A 177 -52.01 34.32 12.54
C SER A 177 -51.72 35.78 12.93
N ASN A 178 -51.69 36.65 11.91
CA ASN A 178 -51.88 38.09 12.02
C ASN A 178 -52.98 38.53 11.03
N PRO A 179 -54.12 39.12 11.45
CA PRO A 179 -54.53 39.41 12.84
C PRO A 179 -54.59 38.17 13.75
N PRO A 180 -54.39 38.33 15.08
CA PRO A 180 -54.35 37.21 16.02
C PRO A 180 -55.72 36.52 16.13
N GLY A 181 -55.73 35.19 16.18
CA GLY A 181 -56.93 34.36 16.32
C GLY A 181 -56.65 32.87 16.14
N ILE A 182 -55.76 32.51 15.21
CA ILE A 182 -55.18 31.17 15.09
C ILE A 182 -53.91 31.08 15.95
N ASN A 183 -53.82 30.02 16.76
CA ASN A 183 -52.61 29.59 17.47
C ASN A 183 -52.67 28.07 17.69
N CYS A 184 -52.43 27.30 16.62
CA CYS A 184 -52.42 25.84 16.68
C CYS A 184 -51.01 25.37 17.10
N THR A 185 -50.89 24.48 18.07
CA THR A 185 -49.60 23.95 18.56
C THR A 185 -49.60 22.43 18.58
N GLY A 186 -48.51 21.79 18.14
CA GLY A 186 -48.45 20.34 17.96
C GLY A 186 -49.43 19.85 16.89
N SER A 187 -49.65 18.53 16.83
CA SER A 187 -50.57 17.91 15.86
C SER A 187 -52.04 18.18 16.23
N SER A 188 -52.53 19.39 15.99
CA SER A 188 -53.86 19.88 16.40
C SER A 188 -54.60 20.60 15.28
N THR A 189 -55.93 20.67 15.40
CA THR A 189 -56.77 21.56 14.57
C THR A 189 -57.31 22.67 15.46
N CYS A 190 -57.16 23.92 15.03
CA CYS A 190 -57.75 25.08 15.68
C CYS A 190 -58.46 25.98 14.65
N SER A 191 -59.43 26.77 15.10
CA SER A 191 -60.24 27.60 14.20
C SER A 191 -60.59 28.96 14.82
N HIS A 192 -60.74 29.95 13.95
CA HIS A 192 -61.17 31.30 14.32
C HIS A 192 -61.96 31.90 13.16
N SER A 193 -63.02 32.66 13.47
CA SER A 193 -63.78 33.38 12.44
C SER A 193 -63.32 34.82 12.37
N TYR A 194 -63.06 35.32 11.17
CA TYR A 194 -62.67 36.71 10.93
C TYR A 194 -63.80 37.46 10.21
N PRO A 195 -63.92 38.80 10.36
CA PRO A 195 -64.80 39.58 9.51
C PRO A 195 -64.49 39.31 8.03
N ARG A 196 -65.54 39.18 7.21
CA ARG A 196 -65.39 38.94 5.78
C ARG A 196 -64.47 40.00 5.14
N GLY A 197 -63.57 39.59 4.24
CA GLY A 197 -62.57 40.49 3.64
C GLY A 197 -61.34 40.78 4.50
N THR A 198 -61.25 40.29 5.75
CA THR A 198 -60.01 40.38 6.54
C THR A 198 -58.87 39.65 5.83
N VAL A 199 -57.75 40.31 5.57
CA VAL A 199 -56.52 39.65 5.12
C VAL A 199 -55.84 39.01 6.32
N VAL A 200 -55.75 37.68 6.32
CA VAL A 200 -55.11 36.90 7.39
C VAL A 200 -53.78 36.34 6.87
N THR A 201 -52.71 36.57 7.62
CA THR A 201 -51.39 36.02 7.36
C THR A 201 -51.09 34.91 8.36
N LEU A 202 -50.95 33.67 7.90
CA LEU A 202 -50.52 32.52 8.68
C LEU A 202 -48.99 32.39 8.65
N SER A 203 -48.41 32.01 9.78
CA SER A 203 -46.97 31.76 9.95
C SER A 203 -46.74 30.39 10.59
N ALA A 204 -45.93 29.55 9.95
CA ALA A 204 -45.58 28.21 10.41
C ALA A 204 -44.19 28.20 11.08
N ALA A 205 -44.09 27.59 12.26
CA ALA A 205 -42.84 27.41 12.99
C ALA A 205 -42.62 25.91 13.30
N PRO A 206 -41.56 25.27 12.77
CA PRO A 206 -41.25 23.88 13.12
C PRO A 206 -40.77 23.77 14.56
N ALA A 207 -41.08 22.64 15.21
CA ALA A 207 -40.48 22.30 16.49
C ALA A 207 -38.98 21.95 16.33
N SER A 208 -38.24 21.92 17.43
CA SER A 208 -36.85 21.44 17.41
C SER A 208 -36.76 20.02 16.81
N GLY A 209 -35.73 19.76 16.00
CA GLY A 209 -35.58 18.50 15.28
C GLY A 209 -36.61 18.25 14.17
N ASN A 210 -37.38 19.26 13.74
CA ASN A 210 -38.37 19.15 12.66
C ASN A 210 -38.15 20.23 11.59
N THR A 211 -38.74 20.02 10.41
CA THR A 211 -38.78 20.97 9.29
C THR A 211 -40.22 21.22 8.87
N PHE A 212 -40.49 22.41 8.32
CA PHE A 212 -41.76 22.70 7.66
C PHE A 212 -41.72 22.14 6.23
N VAL A 213 -42.71 21.32 5.88
CA VAL A 213 -42.81 20.65 4.57
C VAL A 213 -43.57 21.54 3.58
N GLY A 214 -44.70 22.09 4.01
CA GLY A 214 -45.51 22.99 3.20
C GLY A 214 -46.97 23.12 3.66
N TRP A 215 -47.69 24.00 2.97
CA TRP A 215 -49.11 24.27 3.18
C TRP A 215 -50.02 23.44 2.26
N THR A 216 -51.26 23.20 2.69
CA THR A 216 -52.34 22.63 1.87
C THR A 216 -53.64 23.43 2.06
N GLY A 217 -54.68 23.09 1.28
CA GLY A 217 -55.94 23.83 1.28
C GLY A 217 -55.78 25.24 0.69
N ALA A 218 -56.40 26.24 1.31
CA ALA A 218 -56.38 27.62 0.81
C ALA A 218 -54.96 28.22 0.67
N CYS A 219 -53.99 27.75 1.45
CA CYS A 219 -52.59 28.21 1.41
C CYS A 219 -51.67 27.39 0.48
N SER A 220 -52.19 26.42 -0.27
CA SER A 220 -51.38 25.55 -1.15
C SER A 220 -50.48 26.30 -2.14
N PHE A 221 -50.86 27.50 -2.56
CA PHE A 221 -50.04 28.36 -3.43
C PHE A 221 -48.71 28.83 -2.81
N ALA A 222 -48.59 28.83 -1.47
CA ALA A 222 -47.37 29.23 -0.76
C ALA A 222 -46.30 28.12 -0.72
N GLY A 223 -46.65 26.88 -1.10
CA GLY A 223 -45.74 25.75 -1.12
C GLY A 223 -45.04 25.54 0.23
N SER A 224 -43.70 25.55 0.22
CA SER A 224 -42.85 25.40 1.41
C SER A 224 -42.40 26.74 2.03
N ALA A 225 -42.92 27.89 1.59
CA ALA A 225 -42.65 29.17 2.26
C ALA A 225 -43.30 29.17 3.67
N PRO A 226 -42.60 29.60 4.73
CA PRO A 226 -43.10 29.50 6.11
C PRO A 226 -44.27 30.46 6.43
N THR A 227 -44.72 31.26 5.46
CA THR A 227 -45.87 32.17 5.60
C THR A 227 -46.82 32.06 4.41
N CYS A 228 -48.09 32.32 4.66
CA CYS A 228 -49.17 32.40 3.67
C CYS A 228 -50.06 33.59 4.03
N SER A 229 -50.56 34.36 3.05
CA SER A 229 -51.45 35.50 3.31
C SER A 229 -52.58 35.56 2.29
N GLY A 230 -53.82 35.80 2.75
CA GLY A 230 -54.99 35.88 1.86
C GLY A 230 -56.25 36.44 2.54
N PRO A 231 -57.23 36.94 1.74
CA PRO A 231 -58.47 37.50 2.26
C PRO A 231 -59.51 36.41 2.61
N MET A 232 -60.11 36.53 3.78
CA MET A 232 -61.23 35.71 4.26
C MET A 232 -62.54 36.12 3.56
N ASN A 233 -62.72 35.75 2.30
CA ASN A 233 -63.91 36.08 1.49
C ASN A 233 -65.02 35.02 1.50
N ALA A 234 -64.77 33.89 2.16
CA ALA A 234 -65.61 32.70 2.29
C ALA A 234 -65.01 31.82 3.41
N PRO A 235 -65.67 30.72 3.85
CA PRO A 235 -65.06 29.73 4.73
C PRO A 235 -63.77 29.16 4.12
N GLN A 236 -62.71 29.01 4.92
CA GLN A 236 -61.42 28.47 4.47
C GLN A 236 -60.88 27.39 5.41
N SER A 237 -60.16 26.43 4.82
CA SER A 237 -59.42 25.40 5.55
C SER A 237 -57.98 25.34 5.00
N VAL A 238 -57.03 25.26 5.92
CA VAL A 238 -55.59 25.24 5.64
C VAL A 238 -54.93 24.10 6.41
N GLY A 239 -54.11 23.30 5.73
CA GLY A 239 -53.21 22.36 6.38
C GLY A 239 -51.78 22.90 6.44
N ALA A 240 -51.06 22.58 7.50
CA ALA A 240 -49.62 22.84 7.66
C ALA A 240 -48.92 21.54 8.07
N THR A 241 -47.96 21.08 7.27
CA THR A 241 -47.28 19.80 7.51
C THR A 241 -45.84 20.03 7.98
N PHE A 242 -45.48 19.36 9.07
CA PHE A 242 -44.12 19.30 9.62
C PHE A 242 -43.62 17.85 9.65
N ALA A 243 -42.33 17.65 9.38
CA ALA A 243 -41.69 16.34 9.42
C ALA A 243 -40.40 16.38 10.24
N ALA A 244 -39.97 15.23 10.76
CA ALA A 244 -38.69 15.13 11.47
C ALA A 244 -37.53 15.46 10.53
N ALA A 245 -36.57 16.26 11.01
CA ALA A 245 -35.36 16.58 10.28
C ALA A 245 -34.47 15.32 10.21
N VAL A 246 -34.13 14.88 8.99
CA VAL A 246 -33.23 13.73 8.81
C VAL A 246 -31.81 14.16 9.17
N GLN A 247 -31.36 13.80 10.39
CA GLN A 247 -29.94 13.83 10.71
C GLN A 247 -29.20 12.86 9.80
N ASN A 248 -28.18 13.35 9.12
CA ASN A 248 -27.27 12.54 8.31
C ASN A 248 -25.90 12.52 8.96
N ASP A 249 -25.35 11.31 9.12
CA ASP A 249 -24.03 11.04 9.66
C ASP A 249 -23.06 10.69 8.51
N SER A 250 -21.78 11.05 8.63
CA SER A 250 -20.77 10.78 7.60
C SER A 250 -20.08 9.43 7.81
N LEU A 251 -20.01 8.61 6.75
CA LEU A 251 -19.16 7.42 6.68
C LEU A 251 -17.96 7.71 5.77
N GLN A 252 -16.75 7.65 6.35
CA GLN A 252 -15.46 7.81 5.69
C GLN A 252 -14.81 6.45 5.51
N VAL A 253 -14.42 6.08 4.29
CA VAL A 253 -13.80 4.78 3.97
C VAL A 253 -12.42 4.98 3.36
N THR A 254 -11.40 4.37 3.94
CA THR A 254 -10.02 4.37 3.42
C THR A 254 -9.61 3.00 2.88
N VAL A 255 -8.76 2.99 1.87
CA VAL A 255 -8.29 1.77 1.20
C VAL A 255 -6.77 1.74 1.19
N GLY A 256 -6.18 0.71 1.80
CA GLY A 256 -4.75 0.42 1.74
C GLY A 256 -4.46 -0.71 0.76
N GLY A 257 -3.51 -0.52 -0.16
CA GLY A 257 -3.21 -1.48 -1.22
C GLY A 257 -4.12 -1.30 -2.44
N SER A 258 -4.39 -2.40 -3.17
CA SER A 258 -5.18 -2.38 -4.41
C SER A 258 -6.45 -3.22 -4.32
N GLY A 259 -7.59 -2.57 -4.49
CA GLY A 259 -8.93 -3.15 -4.43
C GLY A 259 -10.00 -2.05 -4.51
N THR A 260 -11.26 -2.44 -4.33
CA THR A 260 -12.40 -1.53 -4.23
C THR A 260 -13.26 -1.83 -3.01
N VAL A 261 -13.99 -0.83 -2.54
CA VAL A 261 -15.01 -0.97 -1.48
C VAL A 261 -16.31 -0.32 -1.92
N THR A 262 -17.41 -1.06 -1.86
CA THR A 262 -18.77 -0.59 -2.18
C THR A 262 -19.71 -0.73 -0.98
N SER A 263 -20.86 -0.04 -0.97
CA SER A 263 -21.87 -0.17 0.09
C SER A 263 -23.26 -0.59 -0.38
N SER A 264 -24.02 -1.21 0.54
CA SER A 264 -25.48 -1.31 0.52
C SER A 264 -26.04 -0.76 1.85
N PRO A 265 -26.88 0.29 1.89
CA PRO A 265 -27.36 1.09 0.75
C PRO A 265 -26.24 1.70 -0.09
N ALA A 266 -26.52 1.94 -1.38
CA ALA A 266 -25.54 2.46 -2.32
C ALA A 266 -25.07 3.87 -1.93
N GLY A 267 -23.77 4.13 -2.10
CA GLY A 267 -23.18 5.45 -1.85
C GLY A 267 -21.66 5.43 -1.80
N ILE A 268 -21.08 4.50 -1.04
CA ILE A 268 -19.63 4.25 -1.04
C ILE A 268 -19.28 3.48 -2.33
N ASN A 269 -18.25 3.95 -3.03
CA ASN A 269 -17.59 3.27 -4.13
C ASN A 269 -16.13 3.77 -4.23
N CYS A 270 -15.28 3.34 -3.28
CA CYS A 270 -13.87 3.73 -3.26
C CYS A 270 -13.07 2.76 -4.12
N ALA A 271 -12.15 3.28 -4.93
CA ALA A 271 -11.30 2.46 -5.82
C ALA A 271 -9.83 2.91 -5.76
N GLY A 272 -8.92 1.94 -5.62
CA GLY A 272 -7.50 2.22 -5.42
C GLY A 272 -7.20 2.86 -4.05
N SER A 273 -6.03 3.45 -3.90
CA SER A 273 -5.51 3.99 -2.62
C SER A 273 -6.16 5.30 -2.15
N THR A 274 -7.18 5.81 -2.85
CA THR A 274 -7.86 7.06 -2.49
C THR A 274 -9.13 6.73 -1.72
N GLY A 275 -9.20 7.17 -0.46
CA GLY A 275 -10.41 7.05 0.35
C GLY A 275 -11.58 7.87 -0.20
N CYS A 276 -12.80 7.46 0.12
CA CYS A 276 -14.02 8.14 -0.29
C CYS A 276 -15.04 8.18 0.86
N SER A 277 -16.09 8.99 0.72
CA SER A 277 -17.07 9.16 1.79
C SER A 277 -18.49 9.42 1.27
N GLN A 278 -19.46 9.16 2.15
CA GLN A 278 -20.86 9.51 1.95
C GLN A 278 -21.54 9.91 3.25
N THR A 279 -22.73 10.48 3.13
CA THR A 279 -23.64 10.71 4.26
C THR A 279 -24.85 9.79 4.18
N PHE A 280 -25.23 9.20 5.31
CA PHE A 280 -26.42 8.35 5.44
C PHE A 280 -27.25 8.81 6.64
N ALA A 281 -28.55 8.57 6.63
CA ALA A 281 -29.43 8.92 7.76
C ALA A 281 -28.99 8.20 9.05
N ASN A 282 -29.09 8.87 10.20
CA ASN A 282 -28.83 8.26 11.50
C ASN A 282 -29.68 6.99 11.70
N GLY A 283 -29.09 5.96 12.30
CA GLY A 283 -29.69 4.62 12.42
C GLY A 283 -29.54 3.73 11.17
N THR A 284 -29.09 4.24 10.02
CA THR A 284 -28.91 3.42 8.80
C THR A 284 -27.87 2.33 9.03
N ARG A 285 -28.22 1.09 8.67
CA ARG A 285 -27.31 -0.06 8.67
C ARG A 285 -26.66 -0.19 7.29
N VAL A 286 -25.35 0.07 7.20
CA VAL A 286 -24.58 0.09 5.95
C VAL A 286 -23.65 -1.13 5.90
N THR A 287 -23.87 -2.02 4.94
CA THR A 287 -22.96 -3.15 4.66
C THR A 287 -21.95 -2.73 3.61
N LEU A 288 -20.68 -2.74 3.97
CA LEU A 288 -19.53 -2.57 3.09
C LEU A 288 -19.09 -3.91 2.51
N THR A 289 -18.68 -3.92 1.25
CA THR A 289 -18.13 -5.08 0.54
C THR A 289 -16.78 -4.71 -0.07
N ALA A 290 -15.73 -5.47 0.28
CA ALA A 290 -14.39 -5.34 -0.25
C ALA A 290 -14.14 -6.34 -1.39
N ALA A 291 -13.67 -5.85 -2.54
CA ALA A 291 -13.24 -6.68 -3.66
C ALA A 291 -11.74 -6.43 -3.93
N PRO A 292 -10.86 -7.44 -3.79
CA PRO A 292 -9.44 -7.28 -4.10
C PRO A 292 -9.20 -7.11 -5.59
N ALA A 293 -8.16 -6.35 -5.96
CA ALA A 293 -7.67 -6.30 -7.33
C ALA A 293 -6.94 -7.61 -7.71
N ALA A 294 -6.74 -7.85 -9.01
CA ALA A 294 -5.92 -8.96 -9.48
C ALA A 294 -4.50 -8.89 -8.89
N GLY A 295 -3.99 -10.01 -8.37
CA GLY A 295 -2.71 -10.08 -7.66
C GLY A 295 -2.74 -9.57 -6.22
N TYR A 296 -3.92 -9.27 -5.65
CA TYR A 296 -4.09 -8.87 -4.25
C TYR A 296 -5.10 -9.79 -3.52
N ALA A 297 -5.03 -9.81 -2.20
CA ALA A 297 -5.98 -10.47 -1.31
C ALA A 297 -6.43 -9.51 -0.21
N PHE A 298 -7.71 -9.58 0.16
CA PHE A 298 -8.25 -8.80 1.27
C PHE A 298 -7.67 -9.30 2.60
N SER A 299 -7.05 -8.39 3.36
CA SER A 299 -6.37 -8.70 4.63
C SER A 299 -7.26 -8.44 5.85
N GLY A 300 -8.19 -7.49 5.76
CA GLY A 300 -9.15 -7.20 6.81
C GLY A 300 -9.57 -5.72 6.91
N TRP A 301 -10.59 -5.50 7.75
CA TRP A 301 -11.13 -4.18 8.07
C TRP A 301 -10.51 -3.57 9.34
N SER A 302 -10.60 -2.25 9.46
CA SER A 302 -10.25 -1.48 10.67
C SER A 302 -11.21 -0.30 10.91
N GLY A 303 -11.11 0.35 12.06
CA GLY A 303 -11.98 1.48 12.46
C GLY A 303 -13.30 0.99 13.07
N ALA A 304 -14.43 1.50 12.56
CA ALA A 304 -15.78 1.05 12.93
C ALA A 304 -16.12 -0.37 12.41
N CYS A 305 -15.20 -1.00 11.66
CA CYS A 305 -15.26 -2.39 11.22
C CYS A 305 -14.01 -3.16 11.67
N SER A 306 -14.12 -4.49 11.74
CA SER A 306 -12.98 -5.39 12.01
C SER A 306 -13.21 -6.78 11.41
N GLY A 307 -12.15 -7.60 11.40
CA GLY A 307 -12.17 -8.96 10.86
C GLY A 307 -11.77 -9.07 9.39
N SER A 308 -11.65 -10.31 8.89
CA SER A 308 -11.10 -10.66 7.57
C SER A 308 -12.15 -11.11 6.54
N ALA A 309 -13.44 -11.13 6.89
CA ALA A 309 -14.51 -11.40 5.94
C ALA A 309 -14.62 -10.25 4.92
N THR A 310 -14.86 -10.56 3.64
CA THR A 310 -14.96 -9.55 2.56
C THR A 310 -16.18 -8.63 2.67
N THR A 311 -17.04 -8.82 3.67
CA THR A 311 -18.12 -7.90 4.04
C THR A 311 -18.01 -7.49 5.52
N CYS A 312 -18.43 -6.26 5.81
CA CYS A 312 -18.63 -5.77 7.17
C CYS A 312 -19.89 -4.89 7.22
N THR A 313 -20.55 -4.79 8.36
CA THR A 313 -21.76 -3.97 8.50
C THR A 313 -21.66 -3.01 9.70
N VAL A 314 -21.72 -1.71 9.41
CA VAL A 314 -21.81 -0.64 10.41
C VAL A 314 -23.26 -0.20 10.59
N THR A 315 -23.57 0.39 11.75
CA THR A 315 -24.81 1.15 11.96
C THR A 315 -24.43 2.59 12.25
N MET A 316 -24.92 3.54 11.46
CA MET A 316 -24.63 4.95 11.62
C MET A 316 -25.24 5.46 12.94
N ASN A 317 -24.40 5.78 13.92
CA ASN A 317 -24.83 6.26 15.23
C ASN A 317 -23.91 7.35 15.82
N THR A 318 -22.95 7.85 15.03
CA THR A 318 -22.06 8.96 15.36
C THR A 318 -21.87 9.84 14.14
N SER A 319 -21.77 11.17 14.33
CA SER A 319 -21.73 12.17 13.24
C SER A 319 -20.63 11.94 12.20
N THR A 320 -19.53 11.27 12.56
CA THR A 320 -18.55 10.73 11.62
C THR A 320 -18.09 9.34 12.08
N MET A 321 -18.08 8.39 11.16
CA MET A 321 -17.50 7.06 11.30
C MET A 321 -16.37 6.86 10.29
N THR A 322 -15.32 6.16 10.69
CA THR A 322 -14.19 5.80 9.82
C THR A 322 -14.06 4.29 9.70
N VAL A 323 -13.87 3.79 8.48
CA VAL A 323 -13.54 2.37 8.20
C VAL A 323 -12.32 2.31 7.29
N GLY A 324 -11.36 1.44 7.61
CA GLY A 324 -10.27 1.09 6.72
C GLY A 324 -10.48 -0.31 6.11
N ALA A 325 -10.07 -0.48 4.85
CA ALA A 325 -9.99 -1.77 4.16
C ALA A 325 -8.57 -2.00 3.65
N THR A 326 -7.94 -3.13 4.02
CA THR A 326 -6.56 -3.44 3.64
C THR A 326 -6.50 -4.58 2.63
N PHE A 327 -5.73 -4.41 1.56
CA PHE A 327 -5.44 -5.40 0.53
C PHE A 327 -3.93 -5.62 0.41
N ALA A 328 -3.45 -6.84 0.65
CA ALA A 328 -2.04 -7.21 0.53
C ALA A 328 -1.75 -7.88 -0.83
N PRO A 329 -0.55 -7.68 -1.44
CA PRO A 329 -0.16 -8.41 -2.63
C PRO A 329 -0.08 -9.93 -2.39
N VAL A 330 -0.62 -10.72 -3.31
CA VAL A 330 -0.43 -12.18 -3.37
C VAL A 330 0.81 -12.45 -4.22
N VAL A 331 1.97 -12.42 -3.57
CA VAL A 331 3.23 -12.80 -4.23
C VAL A 331 3.27 -14.33 -4.38
N ALA A 332 2.90 -14.80 -5.56
CA ALA A 332 3.20 -16.17 -5.97
C ALA A 332 4.72 -16.33 -6.14
N TYR A 333 5.24 -17.51 -5.80
CA TYR A 333 6.66 -17.86 -5.97
C TYR A 333 6.79 -19.10 -6.86
N ASP A 334 7.64 -18.99 -7.86
CA ASP A 334 7.99 -20.05 -8.79
C ASP A 334 9.38 -20.61 -8.43
N THR A 335 9.60 -21.90 -8.67
CA THR A 335 10.87 -22.58 -8.37
C THR A 335 11.74 -22.69 -9.62
N LEU A 336 12.97 -22.16 -9.56
CA LEU A 336 13.98 -22.39 -10.60
C LEU A 336 14.93 -23.52 -10.15
N GLN A 337 14.93 -24.60 -10.92
CA GLN A 337 15.84 -25.74 -10.80
C GLN A 337 16.97 -25.59 -11.83
N VAL A 338 18.23 -25.65 -11.40
CA VAL A 338 19.40 -25.62 -12.29
C VAL A 338 20.18 -26.93 -12.13
N ALA A 339 20.39 -27.65 -13.23
CA ALA A 339 21.15 -28.90 -13.28
C ALA A 339 22.46 -28.72 -14.06
N LEU A 340 23.54 -29.36 -13.61
CA LEU A 340 24.87 -29.26 -14.23
C LEU A 340 25.27 -30.61 -14.85
N SER A 341 25.89 -30.53 -16.03
CA SER A 341 26.57 -31.67 -16.69
C SER A 341 28.02 -31.30 -16.95
N GLY A 342 28.97 -32.15 -16.53
CA GLY A 342 30.39 -31.80 -16.49
C GLY A 342 30.75 -30.80 -15.39
N THR A 343 32.00 -30.33 -15.37
CA THR A 343 32.52 -29.51 -14.27
C THR A 343 32.47 -28.01 -14.59
N GLY A 344 31.78 -27.26 -13.74
CA GLY A 344 31.68 -25.80 -13.77
C GLY A 344 30.87 -25.29 -12.59
N SER A 345 30.45 -24.02 -12.66
CA SER A 345 29.54 -23.40 -11.71
C SER A 345 28.49 -22.53 -12.40
N VAL A 346 27.38 -22.27 -11.71
CA VAL A 346 26.32 -21.36 -12.16
C VAL A 346 25.87 -20.46 -11.01
N SER A 347 25.76 -19.16 -11.25
CA SER A 347 25.16 -18.18 -10.34
C SER A 347 24.01 -17.42 -11.01
N SER A 348 23.20 -16.67 -10.23
CA SER A 348 22.12 -15.82 -10.76
C SER A 348 22.18 -14.36 -10.32
N THR A 349 21.57 -13.49 -11.14
CA THR A 349 21.09 -12.15 -10.78
C THR A 349 19.59 -12.07 -11.11
N PRO A 350 18.67 -11.82 -10.15
CA PRO A 350 18.90 -11.64 -8.70
C PRO A 350 19.60 -12.85 -8.04
N ALA A 351 20.34 -12.59 -6.97
CA ALA A 351 21.11 -13.62 -6.27
C ALA A 351 20.20 -14.69 -5.66
N GLY A 352 20.62 -15.96 -5.75
CA GLY A 352 19.91 -17.08 -5.14
C GLY A 352 20.30 -18.45 -5.69
N ILE A 353 20.53 -18.56 -7.01
CA ILE A 353 21.21 -19.73 -7.59
C ILE A 353 22.70 -19.60 -7.32
N SER A 354 23.31 -20.67 -6.80
CA SER A 354 24.76 -20.81 -6.59
C SER A 354 25.16 -22.29 -6.65
N CYS A 355 25.21 -22.84 -7.85
CA CYS A 355 25.63 -24.21 -8.11
C CYS A 355 27.17 -24.22 -8.16
N THR A 356 27.81 -24.75 -7.12
CA THR A 356 29.27 -24.68 -6.92
C THR A 356 29.81 -25.94 -6.25
N GLY A 357 31.12 -26.21 -6.40
CA GLY A 357 31.81 -27.22 -5.59
C GLY A 357 31.52 -28.68 -5.98
N GLY A 358 31.09 -28.94 -7.21
CA GLY A 358 30.80 -30.28 -7.71
C GLY A 358 29.36 -30.75 -7.51
N SER A 359 28.43 -29.86 -7.17
CA SER A 359 27.00 -30.22 -7.16
C SER A 359 26.49 -30.50 -8.58
N THR A 360 25.65 -31.52 -8.72
CA THR A 360 24.94 -31.84 -9.98
C THR A 360 23.79 -30.88 -10.29
N GLY A 361 23.55 -29.91 -9.41
CA GLY A 361 22.53 -28.88 -9.55
C GLY A 361 22.38 -28.04 -8.27
N CYS A 362 21.42 -27.13 -8.29
CA CYS A 362 20.96 -26.32 -7.18
C CYS A 362 19.58 -25.70 -7.53
N SER A 363 18.85 -25.15 -6.56
CA SER A 363 17.53 -24.55 -6.83
C SER A 363 17.20 -23.42 -5.88
N GLN A 364 16.31 -22.53 -6.32
CA GLN A 364 15.85 -21.37 -5.55
C GLN A 364 14.44 -20.96 -5.98
N THR A 365 13.64 -20.40 -5.06
CA THR A 365 12.36 -19.75 -5.38
C THR A 365 12.53 -18.25 -5.64
N PHE A 366 11.80 -17.75 -6.62
CA PHE A 366 11.73 -16.32 -6.99
C PHE A 366 10.25 -15.93 -7.15
N ALA A 367 9.92 -14.64 -7.05
CA ALA A 367 8.54 -14.20 -7.28
C ALA A 367 8.13 -14.46 -8.75
N ALA A 368 6.89 -14.89 -8.98
CA ALA A 368 6.36 -15.08 -10.33
C ALA A 368 6.48 -13.78 -11.16
N GLY A 369 6.89 -13.90 -12.42
CA GLY A 369 7.23 -12.78 -13.30
C GLY A 369 8.66 -12.23 -13.14
N THR A 370 9.45 -12.68 -12.16
CA THR A 370 10.86 -12.26 -12.01
C THR A 370 11.68 -12.70 -13.22
N SER A 371 12.51 -11.79 -13.76
CA SER A 371 13.55 -12.15 -14.74
C SER A 371 14.84 -12.50 -14.00
N VAL A 372 15.32 -13.73 -14.17
CA VAL A 372 16.51 -14.29 -13.53
C VAL A 372 17.56 -14.57 -14.59
N THR A 373 18.66 -13.83 -14.55
CA THR A 373 19.81 -14.03 -15.44
C THR A 373 20.83 -14.95 -14.76
N LEU A 374 21.02 -16.13 -15.35
CA LEU A 374 22.03 -17.11 -14.99
C LEU A 374 23.37 -16.76 -15.67
N ASN A 375 24.48 -17.09 -15.00
CA ASN A 375 25.83 -17.01 -15.56
C ASN A 375 26.64 -18.26 -15.21
N ALA A 376 27.22 -18.91 -16.22
CA ALA A 376 28.04 -20.11 -16.12
C ALA A 376 29.54 -19.79 -16.16
N VAL A 377 30.34 -20.52 -15.36
CA VAL A 377 31.80 -20.46 -15.39
C VAL A 377 32.34 -21.90 -15.53
N PRO A 378 33.13 -22.23 -16.57
CA PRO A 378 33.73 -23.55 -16.73
C PRO A 378 34.73 -23.88 -15.63
N GLY A 379 34.82 -25.16 -15.24
CA GLY A 379 35.91 -25.65 -14.40
C GLY A 379 37.21 -25.83 -15.19
N THR A 380 38.33 -26.00 -14.48
CA THR A 380 39.65 -26.28 -15.07
C THR A 380 39.57 -27.48 -16.01
N GLY A 381 40.02 -27.32 -17.27
CA GLY A 381 39.96 -28.36 -18.29
C GLY A 381 38.60 -28.54 -18.98
N PHE A 382 37.58 -27.73 -18.68
CA PHE A 382 36.26 -27.75 -19.32
C PHE A 382 35.98 -26.45 -20.09
N ALA A 383 35.06 -26.52 -21.05
CA ALA A 383 34.47 -25.36 -21.72
C ALA A 383 32.94 -25.42 -21.61
N PHE A 384 32.30 -24.25 -21.47
CA PHE A 384 30.85 -24.16 -21.50
C PHE A 384 30.33 -24.53 -22.88
N SER A 385 29.35 -25.42 -22.94
CA SER A 385 28.83 -26.03 -24.18
C SER A 385 27.39 -25.61 -24.49
N GLY A 386 26.62 -25.18 -23.50
CA GLY A 386 25.31 -24.55 -23.71
C GLY A 386 24.29 -24.76 -22.61
N TRP A 387 23.22 -23.98 -22.69
CA TRP A 387 22.04 -24.02 -21.85
C TRP A 387 20.91 -24.84 -22.50
N SER A 388 20.07 -25.47 -21.69
CA SER A 388 18.88 -26.19 -22.12
C SER A 388 17.71 -26.03 -21.13
N GLY A 389 16.50 -26.39 -21.55
CA GLY A 389 15.29 -26.25 -20.71
C GLY A 389 14.66 -24.87 -20.84
N ALA A 390 14.39 -24.20 -19.72
CA ALA A 390 13.65 -22.93 -19.66
C ALA A 390 14.40 -21.72 -20.24
N CYS A 391 15.69 -21.85 -20.55
CA CYS A 391 16.42 -20.97 -21.46
C CYS A 391 17.46 -21.78 -22.24
N SER A 392 17.97 -21.26 -23.36
CA SER A 392 18.89 -21.98 -24.25
C SER A 392 19.89 -21.05 -24.94
N GLY A 393 21.00 -21.61 -25.43
CA GLY A 393 22.07 -20.88 -26.13
C GLY A 393 23.46 -21.30 -25.68
N THR A 394 24.50 -20.83 -26.38
CA THR A 394 25.91 -21.15 -26.10
C THR A 394 26.68 -20.03 -25.37
N THR A 395 26.04 -18.89 -25.14
CA THR A 395 26.59 -17.78 -24.35
C THR A 395 26.73 -18.14 -22.88
N ALA A 396 27.79 -17.67 -22.21
CA ALA A 396 27.99 -17.92 -20.79
C ALA A 396 26.87 -17.37 -19.87
N SER A 397 26.03 -16.46 -20.38
CA SER A 397 24.83 -15.97 -19.68
C SER A 397 23.54 -16.36 -20.41
N CYS A 398 22.45 -16.56 -19.64
CA CYS A 398 21.14 -17.00 -20.11
C CYS A 398 20.05 -16.44 -19.18
N THR A 399 18.93 -15.93 -19.71
CA THR A 399 17.88 -15.31 -18.91
C THR A 399 16.60 -16.13 -18.95
N VAL A 400 16.01 -16.37 -17.77
CA VAL A 400 14.74 -17.06 -17.56
C VAL A 400 13.74 -16.08 -16.96
N THR A 401 12.56 -15.94 -17.55
CA THR A 401 11.43 -15.32 -16.85
C THR A 401 10.67 -16.38 -16.08
N MET A 402 10.44 -16.15 -14.78
CA MET A 402 9.61 -17.01 -13.95
C MET A 402 8.15 -16.90 -14.40
N SER A 403 7.61 -17.98 -14.96
CA SER A 403 6.28 -18.02 -15.58
C SER A 403 5.58 -19.37 -15.39
N SER A 404 5.99 -20.15 -14.40
CA SER A 404 5.50 -21.50 -14.10
C SER A 404 5.99 -21.93 -12.71
N PRO A 405 5.16 -22.56 -11.87
CA PRO A 405 5.51 -22.95 -10.50
C PRO A 405 6.81 -23.76 -10.34
N SER A 406 7.23 -24.46 -11.40
CA SER A 406 8.58 -24.99 -11.55
C SER A 406 9.09 -24.75 -12.97
N GLN A 407 10.36 -24.37 -13.10
CA GLN A 407 11.11 -24.29 -14.34
C GLN A 407 12.50 -24.90 -14.16
N ASN A 408 12.97 -25.63 -15.16
CA ASN A 408 14.24 -26.35 -15.10
C ASN A 408 15.19 -25.83 -16.19
N VAL A 409 16.45 -25.58 -15.83
CA VAL A 409 17.53 -25.22 -16.75
C VAL A 409 18.68 -26.21 -16.62
N GLY A 410 19.21 -26.72 -17.73
CA GLY A 410 20.47 -27.45 -17.78
C GLY A 410 21.62 -26.53 -18.18
N ALA A 411 22.76 -26.67 -17.52
CA ALA A 411 24.04 -26.06 -17.89
C ALA A 411 25.04 -27.16 -18.26
N SER A 412 25.53 -27.17 -19.50
CA SER A 412 26.45 -28.20 -20.00
C SER A 412 27.87 -27.67 -20.12
N PHE A 413 28.84 -28.43 -19.59
CA PHE A 413 30.27 -28.20 -19.67
C PHE A 413 30.94 -29.46 -20.25
N THR A 414 31.69 -29.33 -21.34
CA THR A 414 32.41 -30.45 -21.95
C THR A 414 33.90 -30.34 -21.65
N ALA A 415 34.54 -31.47 -21.33
CA ALA A 415 36.00 -31.52 -21.14
C ALA A 415 36.73 -31.16 -22.44
N THR A 416 37.93 -30.57 -22.32
CA THR A 416 38.73 -30.09 -23.46
C THR A 416 40.19 -30.57 -23.38
N GLY A 417 40.93 -30.44 -24.49
CA GLY A 417 42.35 -30.73 -24.57
C GLY A 417 42.74 -32.12 -24.04
N LEU A 418 43.79 -32.17 -23.21
CA LEU A 418 44.30 -33.40 -22.62
C LEU A 418 43.28 -34.11 -21.72
N LEU A 419 42.38 -33.37 -21.04
CA LEU A 419 41.37 -33.98 -20.17
C LEU A 419 40.33 -34.77 -20.97
N ALA A 420 39.87 -34.22 -22.11
CA ALA A 420 38.99 -34.95 -23.03
C ALA A 420 39.67 -36.22 -23.58
N GLN A 421 40.95 -36.14 -23.93
CA GLN A 421 41.73 -37.29 -24.41
C GLN A 421 41.91 -38.36 -23.33
N ARG A 422 42.20 -37.98 -22.07
CA ARG A 422 42.27 -38.91 -20.94
C ARG A 422 40.93 -39.59 -20.67
N ILE A 423 39.83 -38.83 -20.63
CA ILE A 423 38.47 -39.38 -20.45
C ILE A 423 38.16 -40.39 -21.56
N ALA A 424 38.45 -40.04 -22.82
CA ALA A 424 38.27 -40.95 -23.96
C ALA A 424 39.14 -42.21 -23.85
N ALA A 425 40.41 -42.11 -23.45
CA ALA A 425 41.28 -43.27 -23.23
C ALA A 425 40.82 -44.18 -22.07
N VAL A 426 40.29 -43.57 -20.99
CA VAL A 426 39.68 -44.29 -19.87
C VAL A 426 38.37 -44.97 -20.28
N GLN A 427 37.58 -44.40 -21.18
CA GLN A 427 36.29 -44.95 -21.62
C GLN A 427 36.37 -45.94 -22.80
N ALA A 428 37.30 -45.75 -23.74
CA ALA A 428 37.41 -46.55 -24.97
C ALA A 428 37.84 -48.01 -24.73
N THR A 429 38.35 -48.32 -23.54
CA THR A 429 38.74 -49.67 -23.14
C THR A 429 37.68 -50.25 -22.21
N GLY A 430 37.08 -51.38 -22.57
CA GLY A 430 36.00 -51.99 -21.81
C GLY A 430 36.39 -52.45 -20.40
N PHE A 431 35.38 -52.83 -19.61
CA PHE A 431 35.54 -53.59 -18.37
C PHE A 431 35.06 -55.04 -18.60
N PRO A 432 35.57 -56.04 -17.85
CA PRO A 432 36.57 -55.92 -16.77
C PRO A 432 38.00 -55.70 -17.27
N ARG A 433 38.87 -55.21 -16.38
CA ARG A 433 40.32 -55.04 -16.61
C ARG A 433 41.12 -55.63 -15.45
N ARG A 434 42.36 -56.04 -15.71
CA ARG A 434 43.30 -56.43 -14.64
C ARG A 434 44.05 -55.19 -14.17
N ALA A 435 43.94 -54.88 -12.88
CA ALA A 435 44.65 -53.77 -12.25
C ALA A 435 45.81 -54.30 -11.39
N ALA A 436 46.94 -53.59 -11.43
CA ALA A 436 48.04 -53.72 -10.46
C ALA A 436 48.07 -52.48 -9.56
N LEU A 437 48.36 -52.69 -8.27
CA LEU A 437 48.55 -51.64 -7.28
C LEU A 437 49.93 -51.80 -6.64
N VAL A 438 50.80 -50.80 -6.80
CA VAL A 438 52.18 -50.82 -6.30
C VAL A 438 52.26 -50.00 -5.00
N VAL A 439 52.12 -50.70 -3.87
CA VAL A 439 52.14 -50.14 -2.50
C VAL A 439 53.21 -50.78 -1.62
N ALA A 440 54.38 -51.04 -2.21
CA ALA A 440 55.56 -51.57 -1.54
C ALA A 440 56.82 -50.96 -2.19
N ASP A 441 57.98 -51.19 -1.57
CA ASP A 441 59.26 -50.85 -2.19
C ASP A 441 59.52 -51.77 -3.40
N PHE A 442 59.36 -51.20 -4.59
CA PHE A 442 59.40 -51.88 -5.89
C PHE A 442 60.31 -51.04 -6.79
N ASN A 443 61.36 -51.65 -7.34
CA ASN A 443 62.26 -51.00 -8.27
C ASN A 443 61.64 -50.95 -9.67
N LEU A 444 60.69 -50.03 -9.87
CA LEU A 444 60.07 -49.73 -11.17
C LEU A 444 61.06 -49.24 -12.24
N GLY A 445 62.35 -49.08 -11.94
CA GLY A 445 63.43 -48.90 -12.91
C GLY A 445 63.96 -50.20 -13.51
N ALA A 446 63.71 -51.36 -12.87
CA ALA A 446 64.11 -52.67 -13.33
C ALA A 446 63.14 -53.21 -14.40
N VAL A 447 63.71 -53.57 -15.57
CA VAL A 447 62.94 -54.09 -16.73
C VAL A 447 62.09 -55.32 -16.37
N VAL A 448 62.54 -56.16 -15.43
CA VAL A 448 61.79 -57.34 -14.94
C VAL A 448 60.47 -56.91 -14.29
N GLU A 449 60.50 -55.91 -13.41
CA GLU A 449 59.32 -55.42 -12.68
C GLU A 449 58.38 -54.66 -13.60
N GLN A 450 58.92 -53.83 -14.50
CA GLN A 450 58.15 -53.18 -15.56
C GLN A 450 57.44 -54.22 -16.46
N THR A 451 58.11 -55.32 -16.80
CA THR A 451 57.56 -56.42 -17.61
C THR A 451 56.50 -57.24 -16.85
N LEU A 452 56.57 -57.32 -15.52
CA LEU A 452 55.50 -57.90 -14.71
C LEU A 452 54.26 -56.98 -14.70
N LEU A 453 54.44 -55.67 -14.54
CA LEU A 453 53.34 -54.69 -14.54
C LEU A 453 52.68 -54.53 -15.92
N ALA A 454 53.45 -54.63 -17.01
CA ALA A 454 52.92 -54.61 -18.38
C ALA A 454 51.92 -55.75 -18.69
N ARG A 455 51.85 -56.80 -17.86
CA ARG A 455 50.83 -57.87 -17.97
C ARG A 455 49.42 -57.37 -17.61
N PHE A 456 49.33 -56.31 -16.81
CA PHE A 456 48.09 -55.69 -16.37
C PHE A 456 47.62 -54.63 -17.38
N ASP A 457 46.34 -54.28 -17.32
CA ASP A 457 45.69 -53.35 -18.25
C ASP A 457 45.55 -51.95 -17.63
N LEU A 458 45.77 -51.88 -16.31
CA LEU A 458 45.84 -50.67 -15.50
C LEU A 458 46.90 -50.86 -14.39
N ALA A 459 47.73 -49.86 -14.14
CA ALA A 459 48.74 -49.87 -13.08
C ALA A 459 48.68 -48.59 -12.24
N MET A 460 48.53 -48.75 -10.92
CA MET A 460 48.52 -47.66 -9.93
C MET A 460 49.89 -47.63 -9.25
N LEU A 461 50.64 -46.54 -9.42
CA LEU A 461 52.01 -46.39 -8.91
C LEU A 461 52.01 -45.51 -7.64
N GLY A 462 52.42 -46.08 -6.51
CA GLY A 462 52.51 -45.40 -5.21
C GLY A 462 53.83 -44.69 -4.94
N LEU A 463 53.85 -43.91 -3.85
CA LEU A 463 54.97 -43.06 -3.43
C LEU A 463 55.59 -43.61 -2.13
N TYR A 464 56.48 -44.59 -2.24
CA TYR A 464 57.32 -45.04 -1.13
C TYR A 464 58.71 -44.39 -1.18
N ALA A 465 59.28 -44.11 -0.01
CA ALA A 465 60.43 -43.22 0.15
C ALA A 465 61.72 -43.83 -0.43
N GLY A 466 62.29 -43.16 -1.44
CA GLY A 466 63.47 -43.60 -2.20
C GLY A 466 63.44 -43.06 -3.63
N TRP A 467 62.24 -42.91 -4.18
CA TRP A 467 61.99 -42.17 -5.42
C TRP A 467 62.21 -40.67 -5.18
N SER A 468 63.03 -40.03 -6.03
CA SER A 468 63.53 -38.68 -5.77
C SER A 468 62.41 -37.64 -5.59
N GLN A 469 62.61 -36.74 -4.63
CA GLN A 469 61.75 -35.57 -4.43
C GLN A 469 61.60 -34.80 -5.77
N ASN A 470 60.40 -34.25 -6.00
CA ASN A 470 59.94 -33.66 -7.27
C ASN A 470 59.43 -34.64 -8.35
N GLY A 471 59.13 -35.90 -8.02
CA GLY A 471 58.27 -36.79 -8.83
C GLY A 471 58.85 -37.32 -10.17
N LEU A 472 60.05 -36.87 -10.56
CA LEU A 472 60.71 -37.27 -11.81
C LEU A 472 60.85 -38.79 -11.96
N GLY A 473 61.16 -39.50 -10.87
CA GLY A 473 61.30 -40.95 -10.90
C GLY A 473 60.00 -41.69 -11.25
N ILE A 474 58.87 -41.33 -10.63
CA ILE A 474 57.60 -42.03 -10.89
C ILE A 474 57.02 -41.69 -12.28
N GLN A 475 57.30 -40.48 -12.79
CA GLN A 475 57.04 -40.13 -14.19
C GLN A 475 57.89 -40.98 -15.16
N ALA A 476 59.19 -41.18 -14.87
CA ALA A 476 60.06 -42.04 -15.68
C ALA A 476 59.63 -43.52 -15.65
N ALA A 477 59.18 -44.03 -14.50
CA ALA A 477 58.60 -45.37 -14.38
C ALA A 477 57.32 -45.52 -15.22
N ALA A 478 56.41 -44.55 -15.16
CA ALA A 478 55.20 -44.53 -15.98
C ALA A 478 55.52 -44.48 -17.49
N GLN A 479 56.51 -43.68 -17.88
CA GLN A 479 57.01 -43.63 -19.26
C GLN A 479 57.58 -44.98 -19.72
N ALA A 480 58.38 -45.65 -18.88
CA ALA A 480 58.95 -46.96 -19.20
C ALA A 480 57.87 -48.06 -19.35
N LEU A 481 56.86 -48.07 -18.45
CA LEU A 481 55.68 -48.94 -18.58
C LEU A 481 54.95 -48.72 -19.92
N LYS A 482 54.70 -47.45 -20.30
CA LYS A 482 54.07 -47.13 -21.58
C LYS A 482 54.96 -47.43 -22.80
N THR A 483 56.28 -47.42 -22.67
CA THR A 483 57.18 -47.90 -23.74
C THR A 483 57.05 -49.42 -23.96
N ILE A 484 56.83 -50.20 -22.90
CA ILE A 484 56.65 -51.67 -23.00
C ILE A 484 55.23 -52.05 -23.44
N LYS A 485 54.20 -51.35 -22.93
CA LYS A 485 52.80 -51.52 -23.33
C LYS A 485 52.14 -50.15 -23.52
N PRO A 486 52.13 -49.57 -24.73
CA PRO A 486 51.52 -48.25 -25.00
C PRO A 486 50.03 -48.13 -24.63
N SER A 487 49.31 -49.26 -24.57
CA SER A 487 47.90 -49.34 -24.18
C SER A 487 47.64 -49.51 -22.68
N ILE A 488 48.68 -49.54 -21.83
CA ILE A 488 48.47 -49.59 -20.37
C ILE A 488 48.02 -48.22 -19.86
N LEU A 489 46.97 -48.20 -19.03
CA LEU A 489 46.67 -47.01 -18.26
C LEU A 489 47.56 -46.98 -17.01
N VAL A 490 48.31 -45.90 -16.83
CA VAL A 490 49.11 -45.66 -15.64
C VAL A 490 48.45 -44.54 -14.83
N GLY A 491 48.31 -44.76 -13.54
CA GLY A 491 47.80 -43.75 -12.61
C GLY A 491 48.71 -43.56 -11.43
N ASN A 492 48.70 -42.35 -10.90
CA ASN A 492 49.26 -42.09 -9.58
C ASN A 492 48.35 -42.74 -8.51
N TYR A 493 48.94 -43.33 -7.49
CA TYR A 493 48.28 -43.66 -6.21
C TYR A 493 48.67 -42.59 -5.20
N SER A 494 47.67 -42.01 -4.52
CA SER A 494 47.88 -41.07 -3.41
C SER A 494 46.84 -41.26 -2.31
N ILE A 495 47.28 -41.18 -1.06
CA ILE A 495 46.39 -41.25 0.10
C ILE A 495 45.87 -39.85 0.41
N LEU A 496 44.54 -39.65 0.38
CA LEU A 496 43.95 -38.32 0.48
C LEU A 496 44.02 -37.76 1.91
N ASN A 497 43.58 -38.54 2.90
CA ASN A 497 43.27 -38.07 4.25
C ASN A 497 44.46 -37.99 5.21
N GLU A 498 45.67 -38.43 4.84
CA GLU A 498 46.81 -38.48 5.77
C GLU A 498 48.09 -37.90 5.17
N ALA A 499 48.95 -37.33 6.02
CA ALA A 499 50.29 -36.89 5.65
C ALA A 499 51.27 -36.94 6.84
N TYR A 500 52.57 -37.00 6.56
CA TYR A 500 53.63 -36.92 7.57
C TYR A 500 53.75 -35.50 8.13
N TYR A 501 53.68 -35.34 9.46
CA TYR A 501 53.85 -34.04 10.08
C TYR A 501 55.33 -33.74 10.33
N ASN A 502 55.88 -32.78 9.58
CA ASN A 502 57.24 -32.24 9.69
C ASN A 502 58.42 -33.23 9.53
N THR A 503 58.17 -34.54 9.35
CA THR A 503 59.20 -35.55 9.03
C THR A 503 59.88 -35.27 7.70
N TYR A 504 59.10 -34.86 6.71
CA TYR A 504 59.54 -34.42 5.39
C TYR A 504 58.72 -33.17 5.00
N PRO A 505 59.24 -31.94 5.21
CA PRO A 505 58.49 -30.72 4.95
C PRO A 505 58.40 -30.43 3.44
N ASP A 506 57.40 -31.02 2.79
CA ASP A 506 57.06 -30.79 1.40
C ASP A 506 56.02 -29.67 1.22
N GLY A 507 55.65 -29.36 -0.03
CA GLY A 507 54.64 -28.34 -0.34
C GLY A 507 53.26 -28.66 0.22
N ARG A 508 52.87 -29.94 0.28
CA ARG A 508 51.59 -30.42 0.83
C ARG A 508 51.52 -30.22 2.33
N THR A 509 52.54 -30.65 3.07
CA THR A 509 52.66 -30.47 4.53
C THR A 509 52.74 -29.00 4.91
N THR A 510 53.47 -28.19 4.12
CA THR A 510 53.54 -26.73 4.30
C THR A 510 52.17 -26.08 4.15
N LYS A 511 51.38 -26.46 3.13
CA LYS A 511 50.00 -25.97 2.94
C LYS A 511 49.07 -26.42 4.07
N LEU A 512 49.11 -27.70 4.45
CA LEU A 512 48.28 -28.27 5.52
C LEU A 512 48.48 -27.55 6.85
N ASN A 513 49.73 -27.22 7.17
CA ASN A 513 50.10 -26.38 8.31
C ASN A 513 49.52 -24.96 8.18
N ALA A 514 49.80 -24.27 7.08
CA ALA A 514 49.42 -22.87 6.88
C ALA A 514 47.89 -22.64 6.85
N ALA A 515 47.14 -23.56 6.24
CA ALA A 515 45.68 -23.50 6.17
C ALA A 515 44.97 -24.15 7.38
N ASN A 516 45.73 -24.71 8.34
CA ASN A 516 45.21 -25.43 9.51
C ASN A 516 44.17 -26.51 9.10
N TRP A 517 44.53 -27.37 8.15
CA TRP A 517 43.64 -28.39 7.59
C TRP A 517 43.74 -29.78 8.23
N TRP A 518 44.62 -29.99 9.20
CA TRP A 518 44.68 -31.25 9.97
C TRP A 518 43.36 -31.58 10.67
N LEU A 519 43.02 -32.87 10.78
CA LEU A 519 41.92 -33.34 11.61
C LEU A 519 42.27 -33.12 13.09
N ARG A 520 41.25 -32.81 13.90
CA ARG A 520 41.44 -32.47 15.31
C ARG A 520 40.45 -33.19 16.21
N ASP A 521 40.85 -33.39 17.46
CA ASP A 521 40.02 -33.95 18.53
C ASP A 521 39.13 -32.88 19.19
N ALA A 522 38.46 -33.28 20.29
CA ALA A 522 37.64 -32.41 21.13
C ALA A 522 38.40 -31.21 21.77
N ALA A 523 39.70 -31.37 22.05
CA ALA A 523 40.53 -30.37 22.70
C ALA A 523 41.31 -29.51 21.69
N GLY A 524 41.20 -29.80 20.39
CA GLY A 524 41.92 -29.13 19.33
C GLY A 524 43.31 -29.69 19.04
N ASN A 525 43.72 -30.82 19.64
CA ASN A 525 44.94 -31.54 19.26
C ASN A 525 44.79 -32.10 17.85
N MET A 526 45.90 -32.34 17.13
CA MET A 526 45.85 -33.11 15.88
C MET A 526 45.62 -34.60 16.16
N VAL A 527 45.02 -35.31 15.21
CA VAL A 527 44.80 -36.76 15.29
C VAL A 527 45.87 -37.51 14.49
N GLN A 528 46.45 -38.56 15.08
CA GLN A 528 47.45 -39.42 14.46
C GLN A 528 46.86 -40.82 14.26
N TRP A 529 47.02 -41.41 13.06
CA TRP A 529 46.46 -42.74 12.76
C TRP A 529 47.05 -43.82 13.68
N SER A 530 48.39 -43.88 13.76
CA SER A 530 49.08 -44.56 14.85
C SER A 530 50.54 -44.11 14.94
N SER A 531 51.14 -44.30 16.11
CA SER A 531 52.57 -44.06 16.35
C SER A 531 53.50 -44.96 15.52
N ALA A 532 52.99 -46.05 14.94
CA ALA A 532 53.76 -46.96 14.10
C ALA A 532 54.15 -46.38 12.74
N TYR A 533 53.33 -45.47 12.20
CA TYR A 533 53.54 -44.90 10.85
C TYR A 533 53.86 -43.40 10.84
N GLY A 534 53.62 -42.67 11.94
CA GLY A 534 53.98 -41.24 12.05
C GLY A 534 53.13 -40.28 11.22
N ALA A 535 52.15 -40.77 10.46
CA ALA A 535 51.21 -39.98 9.65
C ALA A 535 50.02 -39.46 10.48
N TRP A 536 49.55 -38.27 10.13
CA TRP A 536 48.48 -37.54 10.81
C TRP A 536 47.30 -37.28 9.89
N ASP A 537 46.09 -37.33 10.45
CA ASP A 537 44.84 -37.18 9.72
C ASP A 537 44.60 -35.73 9.28
N ILE A 538 43.94 -35.58 8.14
CA ILE A 538 43.59 -34.34 7.44
C ILE A 538 42.07 -34.22 7.42
N ASN A 539 41.57 -33.03 7.73
CA ASN A 539 40.15 -32.72 7.67
C ASN A 539 39.72 -32.51 6.20
N ILE A 540 39.32 -33.59 5.54
CA ILE A 540 38.85 -33.60 4.15
C ILE A 540 37.40 -33.08 3.97
N SER A 541 36.76 -32.62 5.04
CA SER A 541 35.31 -32.32 5.06
C SER A 541 34.94 -30.89 4.65
N THR A 542 33.65 -30.66 4.42
CA THR A 542 33.03 -29.33 4.27
C THR A 542 33.00 -28.50 5.56
N TRP A 543 33.44 -29.04 6.71
CA TRP A 543 33.62 -28.30 7.95
C TRP A 543 35.05 -27.76 8.13
N ALA A 544 36.04 -28.25 7.38
CA ALA A 544 37.38 -27.65 7.34
C ALA A 544 37.33 -26.27 6.69
N ALA A 545 37.65 -25.20 7.43
CA ALA A 545 37.58 -23.83 6.93
C ALA A 545 38.37 -23.65 5.61
N PRO A 546 37.82 -22.93 4.62
CA PRO A 546 38.53 -22.70 3.37
C PRO A 546 39.74 -21.76 3.57
N ASP A 547 40.66 -21.80 2.62
CA ASP A 547 41.78 -20.85 2.55
C ASP A 547 41.37 -19.50 1.93
N ALA A 548 42.35 -18.61 1.76
CA ALA A 548 42.16 -17.29 1.16
C ALA A 548 41.63 -17.31 -0.30
N ASN A 549 41.73 -18.45 -0.99
CA ASN A 549 41.22 -18.64 -2.35
C ASN A 549 39.82 -19.30 -2.35
N GLY A 550 39.23 -19.55 -1.18
CA GLY A 550 37.95 -20.26 -1.04
C GLY A 550 38.05 -21.78 -1.19
N GLN A 551 39.25 -22.33 -1.38
CA GLN A 551 39.45 -23.78 -1.52
C GLN A 551 39.45 -24.44 -0.15
N ARG A 552 39.01 -25.70 -0.05
CA ARG A 552 39.32 -26.57 1.09
C ARG A 552 40.36 -27.59 0.65
N TYR A 553 40.88 -28.38 1.58
CA TYR A 553 41.96 -29.30 1.29
C TYR A 553 41.73 -30.22 0.08
N PRO A 554 40.55 -30.86 -0.14
CA PRO A 554 40.36 -31.72 -1.31
C PRO A 554 40.46 -30.98 -2.65
N GLN A 555 39.95 -29.75 -2.75
CA GLN A 555 40.07 -28.94 -3.98
C GLN A 555 41.53 -28.52 -4.21
N TRP A 556 42.20 -28.00 -3.17
CA TRP A 556 43.60 -27.59 -3.30
C TRP A 556 44.52 -28.77 -3.59
N ALA A 557 44.29 -29.94 -2.97
CA ALA A 557 45.03 -31.15 -3.26
C ALA A 557 44.81 -31.60 -4.70
N ALA A 558 43.58 -31.50 -5.23
CA ALA A 558 43.30 -31.84 -6.63
C ALA A 558 44.15 -31.02 -7.60
N ASP A 559 44.17 -29.69 -7.44
CA ASP A 559 45.01 -28.80 -8.26
C ASP A 559 46.51 -29.05 -8.05
N TRP A 560 46.94 -29.32 -6.81
CA TRP A 560 48.35 -29.57 -6.51
C TRP A 560 48.85 -30.84 -7.18
N PHE A 561 48.18 -31.98 -6.99
CA PHE A 561 48.56 -33.24 -7.63
C PHE A 561 48.39 -33.19 -9.16
N ASP A 562 47.40 -32.47 -9.70
CA ASP A 562 47.31 -32.21 -11.15
C ASP A 562 48.59 -31.50 -11.63
N SER A 563 49.03 -30.44 -10.95
CA SER A 563 50.27 -29.74 -11.29
C SER A 563 51.53 -30.62 -11.25
N GLN A 564 51.59 -31.61 -10.34
CA GLN A 564 52.76 -32.47 -10.16
C GLN A 564 52.83 -33.66 -11.14
N TYR A 565 51.68 -34.20 -11.56
CA TYR A 565 51.62 -35.47 -12.30
C TYR A 565 50.87 -35.41 -13.63
N PHE A 566 50.00 -34.43 -13.86
CA PHE A 566 49.02 -34.46 -14.96
C PHE A 566 49.01 -33.23 -15.87
N ALA A 567 49.23 -32.02 -15.34
CA ALA A 567 49.13 -30.77 -16.09
C ALA A 567 50.18 -30.64 -17.21
N GLY A 568 51.39 -31.14 -16.95
CA GLY A 568 52.54 -31.04 -17.86
C GLY A 568 53.05 -32.36 -18.45
N SER A 569 52.35 -33.49 -18.25
CA SER A 569 52.85 -34.81 -18.65
C SER A 569 51.77 -35.76 -19.16
N SER A 570 52.04 -36.46 -20.26
CA SER A 570 51.11 -37.40 -20.91
C SER A 570 51.20 -38.84 -20.36
N VAL A 571 52.09 -39.12 -19.40
CA VAL A 571 52.37 -40.50 -18.95
C VAL A 571 51.39 -41.03 -17.90
N PHE A 572 50.57 -40.17 -17.29
CA PHE A 572 49.50 -40.57 -16.38
C PHE A 572 48.12 -40.27 -16.99
N ASP A 573 47.24 -41.27 -16.96
CA ASP A 573 45.91 -41.25 -17.60
C ASP A 573 44.77 -41.00 -16.59
N PHE A 574 44.95 -41.47 -15.35
CA PHE A 574 43.97 -41.39 -14.26
C PHE A 574 44.67 -41.22 -12.90
N TRP A 575 43.89 -40.94 -11.86
CA TRP A 575 44.38 -40.82 -10.49
C TRP A 575 43.57 -41.73 -9.57
N TYR A 576 44.25 -42.42 -8.65
CA TYR A 576 43.63 -43.22 -7.60
C TYR A 576 43.86 -42.57 -6.24
N PHE A 577 42.75 -42.27 -5.55
CA PHE A 577 42.74 -41.82 -4.17
C PHE A 577 42.48 -43.00 -3.23
N ASP A 578 43.34 -43.16 -2.22
CA ASP A 578 43.11 -44.07 -1.10
C ASP A 578 42.69 -43.31 0.18
N ASN A 579 42.10 -44.04 1.13
CA ASN A 579 41.53 -43.57 2.39
C ASN A 579 40.54 -42.38 2.23
N VAL A 580 39.73 -42.41 1.16
CA VAL A 580 38.53 -41.56 0.99
C VAL A 580 37.38 -42.03 1.90
N MET A 581 37.59 -41.92 3.21
CA MET A 581 36.70 -42.43 4.25
C MET A 581 35.52 -41.48 4.53
N VAL A 582 34.33 -42.04 4.75
CA VAL A 582 33.10 -41.29 5.08
C VAL A 582 32.98 -40.90 6.56
N GLN A 583 33.89 -41.37 7.41
CA GLN A 583 33.93 -41.14 8.85
C GLN A 583 35.39 -41.06 9.32
N PRO A 584 35.70 -40.45 10.48
CA PRO A 584 37.05 -40.44 11.01
C PRO A 584 37.52 -41.88 11.28
N ARG A 585 38.79 -42.16 11.05
CA ARG A 585 39.33 -43.52 11.27
C ARG A 585 39.57 -43.79 12.75
N ASP A 586 40.08 -42.79 13.48
CA ASP A 586 40.59 -42.96 14.85
C ASP A 586 39.87 -42.04 15.86
N PRO A 587 39.16 -42.59 16.85
CA PRO A 587 38.62 -41.80 17.97
C PRO A 587 39.77 -41.21 18.81
N PRO A 588 39.67 -39.96 19.31
CA PRO A 588 38.48 -39.12 19.40
C PRO A 588 38.43 -37.97 18.37
N ALA A 589 38.68 -38.27 17.09
CA ALA A 589 38.56 -37.30 16.01
C ALA A 589 37.15 -36.68 15.85
N SER A 590 37.10 -35.43 15.38
CA SER A 590 35.85 -34.70 15.10
C SER A 590 36.01 -33.81 13.86
N TRP A 591 35.29 -34.09 12.77
CA TRP A 591 35.37 -33.26 11.55
C TRP A 591 34.91 -31.82 11.83
N LYS A 592 33.86 -31.67 12.66
CA LYS A 592 33.36 -30.36 13.14
C LYS A 592 34.22 -29.71 14.22
N ARG A 593 35.29 -30.38 14.71
CA ARG A 593 36.17 -29.92 15.80
C ARG A 593 35.41 -29.55 17.09
N ASN A 594 34.28 -30.20 17.35
CA ASN A 594 33.41 -29.94 18.50
C ASN A 594 33.46 -31.06 19.56
N GLY A 595 34.27 -32.09 19.35
CA GLY A 595 34.48 -33.20 20.28
C GLY A 595 33.41 -34.29 20.26
N ALA A 596 32.33 -34.12 19.50
CA ALA A 596 31.52 -35.26 19.09
C ALA A 596 32.28 -36.02 17.99
N ASN A 597 32.41 -37.34 18.15
CA ASN A 597 32.71 -38.22 17.04
C ASN A 597 31.48 -38.22 16.10
N GLN A 598 31.68 -37.90 14.81
CA GLN A 598 30.60 -37.93 13.81
C GLN A 598 30.57 -39.31 13.15
N ASN A 599 29.43 -39.98 13.26
CA ASN A 599 29.18 -41.28 12.65
C ASN A 599 28.45 -41.11 11.29
N SER A 600 28.56 -42.08 10.39
CA SER A 600 27.93 -42.02 9.06
C SER A 600 26.39 -42.08 9.04
N THR A 601 25.76 -42.02 10.23
CA THR A 601 24.31 -41.99 10.46
C THR A 601 23.85 -40.74 11.21
N ASP A 602 24.74 -39.81 11.56
CA ASP A 602 24.34 -38.51 12.11
C ASP A 602 23.67 -37.66 11.01
N ALA A 603 22.66 -36.87 11.38
CA ALA A 603 21.76 -36.19 10.43
C ALA A 603 22.29 -34.81 9.97
N ASP A 604 23.59 -34.73 9.68
CA ASP A 604 24.43 -33.53 9.83
C ASP A 604 25.34 -33.19 8.63
#